data_AF-A0A1Q7RD11-F1
#
_entry.id   AF-A0A1Q7RD11-F1
#
_cell.length_a   1.000
_cell.length_b   1.000
_cell.length_c   1.000
_cell.angle_alpha   90.00
_cell.angle_beta   90.00
_cell.angle_gamma   90.00
#
_symmetry.space_group_name_H-M   'P 1'
#
loop_
_entity.id
_entity.type
_entity.pdbx_description
1 polymer ?
#
loop_
_entity_poly.entity_id
_entity_poly.type
_entity_poly.pdbx_seq_one_letter_code
_entity_poly.pdbx_strand_id
1 'polypeptide(L)'
;MFNTPMMNSKEIRKSFIHFFERRGHTIVPSAPVIPHDDPTLLFTNAGMNQFKDVFLGTGRREYKRAVNSQKCIRVSGKHNDLEEVGRDTYHHTFFEMLGNWSFGDYYKKEAIAWAWELLTKEWKLDPARLYATVFETDDEAERGWKEMTTIDHSHVLRFGKKDNFWEMGETGPCGPCSEVHIDLTPDRSGLNLVNAGDPRVMEIWNLVFIQYNRDEKGNLTPLPAKHVDTGMGYERMCAVLQGKKSNYDTDLFAPIIERICEITEKRYQGEHASGTQLETDIAIRVVADHVRMLTFSIADGGIPSNEGRGYVMRRILRRAARFGRNLGMHQPFLFPEIREKQEHIERVIKGEEESFNSTLDRGLEIFESVARRVAGSGTGTRGPGSRGVFPGEEAFKLYDTFGFPLDLTELMAQERGMSVDAAAFHALMEEQRARSRSEGSTPAGRAIISGTKEDARKFDTSGIEHRATFVGYDAYESEAKVLR
;
A
#
# COMPACT_ATOMS: atom_id res chain seq x y z
N MET A 1 12.93 29.94 -2.44
CA MET A 1 12.02 29.75 -3.60
C MET A 1 12.79 28.98 -4.66
N PHE A 2 12.26 27.84 -5.08
CA PHE A 2 12.90 26.89 -5.98
C PHE A 2 12.82 27.40 -7.43
N ASN A 3 13.95 27.47 -8.14
CA ASN A 3 14.02 27.91 -9.54
C ASN A 3 13.96 26.71 -10.51
N THR A 4 13.20 25.69 -10.13
CA THR A 4 12.97 24.48 -10.92
C THR A 4 11.81 24.74 -11.87
N PRO A 5 11.91 24.44 -13.18
CA PRO A 5 10.74 24.48 -14.06
C PRO A 5 9.64 23.61 -13.46
N MET A 6 8.47 24.21 -13.22
CA MET A 6 7.36 23.55 -12.52
C MET A 6 6.74 22.49 -13.44
N MET A 7 7.30 21.28 -13.38
CA MET A 7 6.82 20.13 -14.15
C MET A 7 5.57 19.56 -13.48
N ASN A 8 4.54 19.29 -14.28
CA ASN A 8 3.38 18.55 -13.79
C ASN A 8 3.70 17.06 -13.65
N SER A 9 2.87 16.33 -12.92
CA SER A 9 3.03 14.90 -12.65
C SER A 9 3.31 14.11 -13.94
N LYS A 10 2.53 14.32 -15.02
CA LYS A 10 2.70 13.59 -16.29
C LYS A 10 4.06 13.84 -16.92
N GLU A 11 4.54 15.08 -16.90
CA GLU A 11 5.86 15.47 -17.41
C GLU A 11 6.97 14.84 -16.58
N ILE A 12 6.84 14.81 -15.25
CA ILE A 12 7.79 14.16 -14.34
C ILE A 12 7.93 12.68 -14.70
N ARG A 13 6.81 11.94 -14.77
CA ARG A 13 6.82 10.52 -15.15
C ARG A 13 7.46 10.32 -16.52
N LYS A 14 7.03 11.08 -17.52
CA LYS A 14 7.54 10.96 -18.90
C LYS A 14 9.04 11.23 -18.98
N SER A 15 9.52 12.27 -18.28
CA SER A 15 10.93 12.64 -18.27
C SER A 15 11.81 11.55 -17.66
N PHE A 16 11.37 10.92 -16.57
CA PHE A 16 12.05 9.77 -15.97
C PHE A 16 12.19 8.60 -16.96
N ILE A 17 11.07 8.20 -17.59
CA ILE A 17 11.06 7.11 -18.56
C ILE A 17 11.98 7.42 -19.75
N HIS A 18 11.85 8.60 -20.37
CA HIS A 18 12.69 9.00 -21.49
C HIS A 18 14.17 9.12 -21.12
N PHE A 19 14.49 9.55 -19.90
CA PHE A 19 15.87 9.67 -19.43
C PHE A 19 16.58 8.31 -19.44
N PHE A 20 15.91 7.25 -18.99
CA PHE A 20 16.47 5.89 -19.00
C PHE A 20 16.34 5.20 -20.36
N GLU A 21 15.30 5.49 -21.15
CA GLU A 21 15.22 5.03 -22.54
C GLU A 21 16.44 5.50 -23.35
N ARG A 22 16.86 6.77 -23.21
CA ARG A 22 18.09 7.31 -23.83
C ARG A 22 19.38 6.59 -23.36
N ARG A 23 19.32 5.83 -22.27
CA ARG A 23 20.41 5.00 -21.72
C ARG A 23 20.25 3.52 -22.07
N GLY A 24 19.37 3.20 -23.01
CA GLY A 24 19.17 1.84 -23.51
C GLY A 24 18.30 0.97 -22.63
N HIS A 25 17.54 1.55 -21.70
CA HIS A 25 16.52 0.80 -20.96
C HIS A 25 15.29 0.57 -21.84
N THR A 26 14.77 -0.66 -21.81
CA THR A 26 13.49 -0.98 -22.45
C THR A 26 12.36 -0.46 -21.57
N ILE A 27 11.40 0.26 -22.16
CA ILE A 27 10.19 0.67 -21.46
C ILE A 27 9.30 -0.56 -21.28
N VAL A 28 9.05 -0.95 -20.03
CA VAL A 28 8.21 -2.10 -19.69
C VAL A 28 6.91 -1.58 -19.07
N PRO A 29 5.73 -2.13 -19.40
CA PRO A 29 4.50 -1.73 -18.73
C PRO A 29 4.56 -2.03 -17.22
N SER A 30 3.78 -1.28 -16.44
CA SER A 30 3.51 -1.66 -15.04
C SER A 30 2.82 -3.02 -15.01
N ALA A 31 3.32 -3.92 -14.17
CA ALA A 31 2.57 -5.13 -13.81
C ALA A 31 1.27 -4.75 -13.07
N PRO A 32 0.26 -5.64 -13.06
CA PRO A 32 -0.91 -5.48 -12.20
C PRO A 32 -0.53 -5.35 -10.72
N VAL A 33 -1.35 -4.63 -9.94
CA VAL A 33 -1.19 -4.57 -8.48
C VAL A 33 -1.55 -5.90 -7.81
N ILE A 34 -2.33 -6.74 -8.49
CA ILE A 34 -2.66 -8.10 -8.05
C ILE A 34 -1.76 -9.10 -8.79
N PRO A 35 -0.77 -9.70 -8.09
CA PRO A 35 0.06 -10.73 -8.70
C PRO A 35 -0.73 -12.03 -8.80
N HIS A 36 -1.07 -12.43 -10.02
CA HIS A 36 -1.78 -13.70 -10.26
C HIS A 36 -0.86 -14.92 -10.11
N ASP A 37 0.43 -14.77 -10.40
CA ASP A 37 1.40 -15.86 -10.45
C ASP A 37 2.27 -16.00 -9.17
N ASP A 38 2.10 -15.11 -8.18
CA ASP A 38 2.80 -15.20 -6.89
C ASP A 38 1.78 -15.24 -5.73
N PRO A 39 1.49 -16.43 -5.16
CA PRO A 39 0.54 -16.57 -4.06
C PRO A 39 1.12 -16.06 -2.72
N THR A 40 2.43 -15.82 -2.63
CA THR A 40 3.08 -15.33 -1.40
C THR A 40 2.92 -13.82 -1.20
N LEU A 41 2.58 -13.09 -2.27
CA LEU A 41 2.46 -11.64 -2.27
C LEU A 41 0.99 -11.22 -2.33
N LEU A 42 0.51 -10.43 -1.35
CA LEU A 42 -0.87 -9.92 -1.40
C LEU A 42 -1.05 -8.88 -2.51
N PHE A 43 -0.13 -7.92 -2.62
CA PHE A 43 -0.14 -6.93 -3.69
C PHE A 43 1.28 -6.63 -4.12
N THR A 44 1.47 -6.27 -5.39
CA THR A 44 2.74 -5.72 -5.88
C THR A 44 3.09 -4.48 -5.05
N ASN A 45 4.19 -4.54 -4.30
CA ASN A 45 4.60 -3.50 -3.35
C ASN A 45 5.86 -2.74 -3.80
N ALA A 46 6.51 -3.21 -4.86
CA ALA A 46 7.68 -2.62 -5.48
C ALA A 46 7.75 -2.93 -6.99
N GLY A 47 8.47 -2.07 -7.74
CA GLY A 47 8.75 -2.25 -9.18
C GLY A 47 9.40 -3.58 -9.53
N MET A 48 10.28 -4.06 -8.65
CA MET A 48 11.06 -5.28 -8.83
C MET A 48 10.27 -6.58 -8.80
N ASN A 49 9.04 -6.60 -8.25
CA ASN A 49 8.31 -7.87 -8.05
C ASN A 49 8.08 -8.62 -9.37
N GLN A 50 7.83 -7.90 -10.47
CA GLN A 50 7.64 -8.50 -11.80
C GLN A 50 8.93 -9.04 -12.44
N PHE A 51 10.09 -8.81 -11.82
CA PHE A 51 11.42 -9.24 -12.29
C PHE A 51 12.10 -10.18 -11.29
N LYS A 52 11.38 -10.65 -10.26
CA LYS A 52 11.87 -11.56 -9.22
C LYS A 52 12.53 -12.81 -9.80
N ASP A 53 11.91 -13.40 -10.82
CA ASP A 53 12.41 -14.55 -11.57
C ASP A 53 13.76 -14.27 -12.25
N VAL A 54 13.92 -13.07 -12.82
CA VAL A 54 15.15 -12.63 -13.49
C VAL A 54 16.30 -12.46 -12.51
N PHE A 55 16.06 -11.84 -11.34
CA PHE A 55 17.08 -11.70 -10.29
C PHE A 55 17.53 -13.04 -9.71
N LEU A 56 16.61 -14.02 -9.66
CA LEU A 56 16.92 -15.38 -9.21
C LEU A 56 17.59 -16.22 -10.31
N GLY A 57 17.70 -15.71 -11.55
CA GLY A 57 18.24 -16.46 -12.69
C GLY A 57 17.33 -17.59 -13.18
N THR A 58 16.08 -17.64 -12.72
CA THR A 58 15.08 -18.64 -13.12
C THR A 58 14.25 -18.19 -14.32
N GLY A 59 14.18 -16.88 -14.56
CA GLY A 59 13.54 -16.26 -15.72
C GLY A 59 14.54 -15.51 -16.60
N ARG A 60 14.13 -15.22 -17.84
CA ARG A 60 14.93 -14.45 -18.81
C ARG A 60 14.04 -13.45 -19.53
N ARG A 61 14.64 -12.32 -19.92
CA ARG A 61 14.05 -11.32 -20.82
C ARG A 61 14.94 -11.13 -22.04
N GLU A 62 14.37 -10.62 -23.12
CA GLU A 62 15.10 -10.23 -24.33
C GLU A 62 15.96 -8.97 -24.11
N TYR A 63 15.66 -8.20 -23.06
CA TYR A 63 16.37 -7.00 -22.66
C TYR A 63 17.14 -7.20 -21.35
N LYS A 64 18.26 -6.48 -21.20
CA LYS A 64 19.07 -6.47 -19.97
C LYS A 64 18.82 -5.25 -19.08
N ARG A 65 18.08 -4.27 -19.57
CA ARG A 65 17.78 -3.01 -18.88
C ARG A 65 16.30 -2.71 -19.03
N ALA A 66 15.63 -2.31 -17.94
CA ALA A 66 14.22 -1.98 -17.96
C ALA A 66 13.91 -0.70 -17.21
N VAL A 67 12.91 0.06 -17.63
CA VAL A 67 12.41 1.24 -16.92
C VAL A 67 10.88 1.23 -16.93
N ASN A 68 10.26 1.60 -15.81
CA ASN A 68 8.82 1.79 -15.74
C ASN A 68 8.38 2.73 -14.60
N SER A 69 7.07 2.95 -14.54
CA SER A 69 6.35 3.48 -13.37
C SER A 69 5.44 2.38 -12.87
N GLN A 70 5.85 1.66 -11.82
CA GLN A 70 5.09 0.53 -11.28
C GLN A 70 4.02 1.01 -10.31
N LYS A 71 2.79 0.54 -10.50
CA LYS A 71 1.72 0.65 -9.50
C LYS A 71 2.02 -0.23 -8.29
N CYS A 72 2.05 0.36 -7.09
CA CYS A 72 2.42 -0.32 -5.86
C CYS A 72 1.35 -0.14 -4.78
N ILE A 73 1.17 -1.16 -3.94
CA ILE A 73 0.28 -1.12 -2.78
C ILE A 73 1.02 -1.58 -1.51
N ARG A 74 0.90 -0.82 -0.42
CA ARG A 74 1.54 -1.08 0.88
C ARG A 74 0.55 -0.99 2.05
N VAL A 75 -0.19 -2.07 2.26
CA VAL A 75 -1.27 -2.16 3.27
C VAL A 75 -1.23 -3.45 4.10
N SER A 76 -0.14 -4.21 4.00
CA SER A 76 -0.02 -5.52 4.63
C SER A 76 1.43 -6.00 4.71
N GLY A 77 1.72 -6.87 5.68
CA GLY A 77 3.05 -7.46 5.86
C GLY A 77 4.07 -6.46 6.38
N LYS A 78 5.35 -6.67 6.03
CA LYS A 78 6.48 -5.81 6.45
C LYS A 78 6.37 -4.36 5.96
N HIS A 79 5.66 -4.13 4.86
CA HIS A 79 5.46 -2.82 4.25
C HIS A 79 3.98 -2.43 4.34
N ASN A 80 3.58 -1.95 5.52
CA ASN A 80 2.21 -1.56 5.81
C ASN A 80 2.16 -0.09 6.26
N ASP A 81 1.72 0.79 5.36
CA ASP A 81 1.67 2.22 5.59
C ASP A 81 0.25 2.68 6.01
N LEU A 82 -0.69 1.74 6.14
CA LEU A 82 -2.13 2.02 6.23
C LEU A 82 -2.50 3.00 7.36
N GLU A 83 -1.87 2.86 8.53
CA GLU A 83 -2.18 3.65 9.72
C GLU A 83 -1.77 5.12 9.60
N GLU A 84 -0.76 5.41 8.77
CA GLU A 84 -0.21 6.75 8.55
C GLU A 84 -0.94 7.52 7.46
N VAL A 85 -1.59 6.81 6.53
CA VAL A 85 -2.31 7.41 5.40
C VAL A 85 -3.31 8.47 5.86
N GLY A 86 -3.18 9.65 5.26
CA GLY A 86 -3.97 10.85 5.50
C GLY A 86 -3.60 11.65 6.75
N ARG A 87 -2.99 11.02 7.76
CA ARG A 87 -2.50 11.70 8.97
C ARG A 87 -1.23 12.48 8.66
N ASP A 88 -0.27 11.83 8.03
CA ASP A 88 0.84 12.55 7.42
C ASP A 88 0.54 12.94 5.98
N THR A 89 1.55 13.53 5.35
CA THR A 89 1.44 14.14 4.04
C THR A 89 2.14 13.35 2.93
N TYR A 90 2.65 12.15 3.22
CA TYR A 90 3.55 11.44 2.31
C TYR A 90 3.43 9.91 2.25
N HIS A 91 2.71 9.26 3.17
CA HIS A 91 2.34 7.85 3.07
C HIS A 91 1.01 7.66 2.33
N HIS A 92 0.95 6.57 1.56
CA HIS A 92 -0.15 6.21 0.68
C HIS A 92 -0.40 4.71 0.75
N THR A 93 -1.66 4.27 0.61
CA THR A 93 -1.94 2.85 0.38
C THR A 93 -1.55 2.43 -1.03
N PHE A 94 -1.77 3.33 -2.01
CA PHE A 94 -1.43 3.16 -3.41
C PHE A 94 -0.51 4.28 -3.87
N PHE A 95 0.59 3.92 -4.52
CA PHE A 95 1.54 4.89 -5.07
C PHE A 95 2.20 4.34 -6.32
N GLU A 96 2.89 5.21 -7.06
CA GLU A 96 3.73 4.77 -8.17
C GLU A 96 5.21 4.79 -7.79
N MET A 97 5.91 3.73 -8.18
CA MET A 97 7.34 3.61 -8.03
C MET A 97 8.02 3.77 -9.39
N LEU A 98 8.74 4.87 -9.57
CA LEU A 98 9.60 5.07 -10.72
C LEU A 98 10.86 4.23 -10.52
N GLY A 99 11.14 3.30 -11.43
CA GLY A 99 12.27 2.39 -11.29
C GLY A 99 13.03 2.14 -12.58
N ASN A 100 14.31 1.86 -12.42
CA ASN A 100 15.20 1.41 -13.49
C ASN A 100 16.00 0.19 -13.05
N TRP A 101 16.02 -0.85 -13.88
CA TRP A 101 16.60 -2.15 -13.55
C TRP A 101 17.77 -2.50 -14.46
N SER A 102 18.76 -3.17 -13.87
CA SER A 102 19.88 -3.82 -14.55
C SER A 102 19.86 -5.32 -14.28
N PHE A 103 19.83 -6.11 -15.35
CA PHE A 103 19.87 -7.56 -15.27
C PHE A 103 21.26 -8.09 -15.71
N GLY A 104 22.23 -8.07 -14.80
CA GLY A 104 23.60 -8.53 -15.09
C GLY A 104 24.31 -7.67 -16.12
N ASP A 105 24.09 -6.35 -16.06
CA ASP A 105 24.62 -5.39 -17.02
C ASP A 105 25.41 -4.26 -16.30
N TYR A 106 24.86 -3.06 -16.14
CA TYR A 106 25.49 -1.99 -15.34
C TYR A 106 25.29 -2.21 -13.83
N TYR A 107 26.09 -1.56 -13.00
CA TYR A 107 26.02 -1.70 -11.54
C TYR A 107 26.10 -0.35 -10.83
N LYS A 108 26.77 -0.28 -9.67
CA LYS A 108 26.80 0.89 -8.77
C LYS A 108 27.22 2.18 -9.46
N LYS A 109 28.30 2.15 -10.24
CA LYS A 109 28.89 3.34 -10.86
C LYS A 109 27.88 4.06 -11.75
N GLU A 110 27.27 3.34 -12.69
CA GLU A 110 26.27 3.90 -13.60
C GLU A 110 24.96 4.22 -12.89
N ALA A 111 24.52 3.38 -11.94
CA ALA A 111 23.30 3.63 -11.17
C ALA A 111 23.37 4.96 -10.41
N ILE A 112 24.47 5.20 -9.69
CA ILE A 112 24.72 6.43 -8.95
C ILE A 112 24.86 7.63 -9.89
N ALA A 113 25.66 7.50 -10.96
CA ALA A 113 25.88 8.58 -11.92
C ALA A 113 24.57 9.04 -12.58
N TRP A 114 23.73 8.08 -13.02
CA TRP A 114 22.46 8.39 -13.68
C TRP A 114 21.41 8.92 -12.73
N ALA A 115 21.34 8.41 -11.49
CA ALA A 115 20.45 8.97 -10.48
C ALA A 115 20.80 10.44 -10.21
N TRP A 116 22.09 10.74 -10.00
CA TRP A 116 22.56 12.11 -9.77
C TRP A 116 22.31 13.03 -10.96
N GLU A 117 22.57 12.54 -12.17
CA GLU A 117 22.36 13.31 -13.39
C GLU A 117 20.87 13.65 -13.60
N LEU A 118 19.96 12.70 -13.37
CA LEU A 118 18.53 12.99 -13.45
C LEU A 118 18.13 14.08 -12.44
N LEU A 119 18.49 13.89 -11.16
CA LEU A 119 18.11 14.81 -10.09
C LEU A 119 18.67 16.22 -10.29
N THR A 120 19.95 16.34 -10.62
CA THR A 120 20.65 17.64 -10.65
C THR A 120 20.70 18.30 -12.03
N LYS A 121 20.73 17.50 -13.11
CA LYS A 121 20.86 18.02 -14.48
C LYS A 121 19.53 18.06 -15.22
N GLU A 122 18.69 17.04 -15.13
CA GLU A 122 17.38 17.07 -15.80
C GLU A 122 16.38 17.87 -14.96
N TRP A 123 16.23 17.50 -13.68
CA TRP A 123 15.24 18.09 -12.76
C TRP A 123 15.76 19.28 -11.94
N LYS A 124 17.02 19.67 -12.14
CA LYS A 124 17.61 20.90 -11.60
C LYS A 124 17.45 21.05 -10.07
N LEU A 125 17.39 19.95 -9.33
CA LEU A 125 17.43 19.99 -7.87
C LEU A 125 18.77 20.57 -7.42
N ASP A 126 18.73 21.39 -6.37
CA ASP A 126 19.93 21.98 -5.77
C ASP A 126 20.80 20.87 -5.17
N PRO A 127 22.01 20.60 -5.70
CA PRO A 127 22.88 19.54 -5.18
C PRO A 127 23.21 19.68 -3.69
N ALA A 128 23.24 20.92 -3.18
CA ALA A 128 23.53 21.19 -1.76
C ALA A 128 22.39 20.80 -0.82
N ARG A 129 21.24 20.37 -1.34
CA ARG A 129 20.13 19.81 -0.55
C ARG A 129 20.05 18.29 -0.61
N LEU A 130 20.92 17.65 -1.40
CA LEU A 130 20.90 16.21 -1.59
C LEU A 130 21.91 15.56 -0.65
N TYR A 131 21.48 14.47 -0.04
CA TYR A 131 22.30 13.58 0.78
C TYR A 131 22.25 12.18 0.18
N ALA A 132 23.34 11.43 0.32
CA ALA A 132 23.39 10.04 -0.05
C ALA A 132 23.72 9.20 1.18
N THR A 133 23.01 8.09 1.36
CA THR A 133 23.33 7.09 2.38
C THR A 133 23.90 5.84 1.71
N VAL A 134 24.83 5.17 2.35
CA VAL A 134 25.41 3.90 1.87
C VAL A 134 25.52 2.91 3.03
N PHE A 135 25.56 1.62 2.70
CA PHE A 135 25.75 0.57 3.69
C PHE A 135 27.13 0.70 4.35
N GLU A 136 27.20 0.46 5.66
CA GLU A 136 28.39 0.69 6.48
C GLU A 136 29.67 -0.02 5.97
N THR A 137 29.52 -1.11 5.21
CA THR A 137 30.63 -1.86 4.60
C THR A 137 30.77 -1.69 3.08
N ASP A 138 29.97 -0.82 2.46
CA ASP A 138 29.97 -0.63 1.00
C ASP A 138 30.84 0.57 0.55
N ASP A 139 32.15 0.38 0.60
CA ASP A 139 33.14 1.37 0.16
C ASP A 139 33.07 1.66 -1.36
N GLU A 140 32.50 0.75 -2.13
CA GLU A 140 32.31 0.92 -3.58
C GLU A 140 31.23 1.95 -3.88
N ALA A 141 30.11 1.91 -3.15
CA ALA A 141 29.05 2.90 -3.27
C ALA A 141 29.50 4.28 -2.78
N GLU A 142 30.20 4.37 -1.64
CA GLU A 142 30.72 5.64 -1.11
C GLU A 142 31.67 6.31 -2.12
N ARG A 143 32.63 5.56 -2.66
CA ARG A 143 33.54 6.04 -3.69
C ARG A 143 32.79 6.44 -4.96
N GLY A 144 31.79 5.66 -5.37
CA GLY A 144 30.90 5.98 -6.49
C GLY A 144 30.25 7.36 -6.34
N TRP A 145 29.70 7.68 -5.17
CA TRP A 145 29.15 9.00 -4.90
C TRP A 145 30.20 10.10 -5.00
N LYS A 146 31.38 9.92 -4.40
CA LYS A 146 32.46 10.93 -4.39
C LYS A 146 33.07 11.17 -5.78
N GLU A 147 33.18 10.13 -6.60
CA GLU A 147 33.86 10.22 -7.90
C GLU A 147 32.93 10.53 -9.07
N MET A 148 31.69 10.02 -9.03
CA MET A 148 30.76 10.10 -10.17
C MET A 148 29.81 11.29 -10.09
N THR A 149 29.79 11.99 -8.96
CA THR A 149 28.81 13.05 -8.70
C THR A 149 29.49 14.33 -8.23
N THR A 150 28.71 15.40 -8.12
CA THR A 150 29.15 16.67 -7.55
C THR A 150 28.65 16.85 -6.11
N ILE A 151 28.31 15.75 -5.44
CA ILE A 151 27.80 15.79 -4.07
C ILE A 151 28.90 16.30 -3.13
N ASP A 152 28.50 17.05 -2.10
CA ASP A 152 29.43 17.35 -1.01
C ASP A 152 29.81 16.04 -0.31
N HIS A 153 31.10 15.78 -0.13
CA HIS A 153 31.56 14.54 0.47
C HIS A 153 31.07 14.36 1.92
N SER A 154 30.76 15.44 2.63
CA SER A 154 30.17 15.41 3.97
C SER A 154 28.69 15.00 3.95
N HIS A 155 28.04 15.02 2.78
CA HIS A 155 26.66 14.57 2.58
C HIS A 155 26.56 13.08 2.21
N VAL A 156 27.68 12.36 2.17
CA VAL A 156 27.71 10.90 1.98
C VAL A 156 27.84 10.23 3.35
N LEU A 157 26.74 9.64 3.82
CA LEU A 157 26.58 9.09 5.16
C LEU A 157 26.54 7.56 5.14
N ARG A 158 26.99 6.92 6.23
CA ARG A 158 26.98 5.46 6.39
C ARG A 158 25.93 5.04 7.40
N PHE A 159 25.10 4.05 7.06
CA PHE A 159 24.17 3.41 8.00
C PHE A 159 24.27 1.88 7.96
N GLY A 160 23.74 1.25 9.01
CA GLY A 160 23.75 -0.20 9.17
C GLY A 160 22.65 -0.91 8.39
N LYS A 161 22.44 -2.18 8.73
CA LYS A 161 21.53 -3.10 8.01
C LYS A 161 20.08 -2.61 7.95
N LYS A 162 19.63 -1.89 8.99
CA LYS A 162 18.25 -1.41 9.09
C LYS A 162 17.87 -0.50 7.93
N ASP A 163 18.79 0.38 7.53
CA ASP A 163 18.51 1.45 6.58
C ASP A 163 19.11 1.17 5.20
N ASN A 164 20.35 0.65 5.14
CA ASN A 164 21.08 0.48 3.88
C ASN A 164 21.31 -0.98 3.45
N PHE A 165 20.48 -1.92 3.91
CA PHE A 165 20.49 -3.30 3.39
C PHE A 165 19.07 -3.74 3.01
N TRP A 166 18.83 -3.84 1.71
CA TRP A 166 17.51 -4.13 1.18
C TRP A 166 17.28 -5.64 1.02
N GLU A 167 16.06 -6.06 1.36
CA GLU A 167 15.62 -7.46 1.32
C GLU A 167 14.21 -7.53 0.74
N MET A 168 13.99 -8.41 -0.24
CA MET A 168 12.67 -8.61 -0.86
C MET A 168 11.63 -9.14 0.13
N GLY A 169 12.06 -9.96 1.07
CA GLY A 169 11.24 -10.63 2.07
C GLY A 169 12.13 -11.39 3.04
N GLU A 170 11.57 -12.41 3.71
CA GLU A 170 12.35 -13.30 4.58
C GLU A 170 13.37 -14.13 3.79
N THR A 171 13.08 -14.41 2.51
CA THR A 171 13.96 -15.11 1.56
C THR A 171 14.00 -14.37 0.22
N GLY A 172 14.99 -14.71 -0.62
CA GLY A 172 15.11 -14.21 -1.99
C GLY A 172 16.23 -13.19 -2.21
N PRO A 173 16.22 -12.48 -3.36
CA PRO A 173 17.26 -11.53 -3.73
C PRO A 173 17.37 -10.37 -2.74
N CYS A 174 18.60 -10.00 -2.41
CA CYS A 174 18.92 -8.92 -1.48
C CYS A 174 20.32 -8.32 -1.75
N GLY A 175 20.64 -7.22 -1.09
CA GLY A 175 21.94 -6.57 -1.21
C GLY A 175 22.03 -5.24 -0.46
N PRO A 176 23.24 -4.65 -0.38
CA PRO A 176 23.37 -3.29 0.10
C PRO A 176 22.60 -2.34 -0.82
N CYS A 177 22.10 -1.25 -0.26
CA CYS A 177 21.47 -0.20 -1.03
C CYS A 177 22.04 1.16 -0.64
N SER A 178 21.83 2.13 -1.53
CA SER A 178 22.16 3.52 -1.32
C SER A 178 20.93 4.37 -1.57
N GLU A 179 20.57 5.23 -0.63
CA GLU A 179 19.40 6.08 -0.76
C GLU A 179 19.82 7.52 -1.01
N VAL A 180 18.98 8.25 -1.73
CA VAL A 180 19.10 9.69 -1.91
C VAL A 180 18.00 10.37 -1.11
N HIS A 181 18.41 11.31 -0.27
CA HIS A 181 17.51 12.14 0.51
C HIS A 181 17.55 13.58 0.02
N ILE A 182 16.43 14.28 0.20
CA ILE A 182 16.35 15.72 -0.03
C ILE A 182 16.04 16.46 1.26
N ASP A 183 16.79 17.51 1.51
CA ASP A 183 16.59 18.43 2.61
C ASP A 183 15.73 19.63 2.19
N LEU A 184 14.50 19.64 2.70
CA LEU A 184 13.50 20.69 2.54
C LEU A 184 13.48 21.68 3.71
N THR A 185 14.41 21.57 4.68
CA THR A 185 14.54 22.58 5.73
C THR A 185 14.87 23.96 5.12
N PRO A 186 14.31 25.05 5.67
CA PRO A 186 14.57 26.39 5.15
C PRO A 186 16.07 26.77 5.17
N ASP A 187 16.78 26.32 6.19
CA ASP A 187 18.16 26.65 6.55
C ASP A 187 19.21 25.63 6.09
N ARG A 188 18.78 24.51 5.47
CA ARG A 188 19.67 23.43 4.98
C ARG A 188 20.42 22.70 6.09
N SER A 189 19.79 22.55 7.26
CA SER A 189 20.38 21.90 8.43
C SER A 189 20.03 20.41 8.54
N GLY A 190 19.61 19.80 7.43
CA GLY A 190 19.04 18.45 7.39
C GLY A 190 20.00 17.29 7.65
N LEU A 191 21.32 17.53 7.75
CA LEU A 191 22.34 16.47 7.92
C LEU A 191 22.00 15.47 9.03
N ASN A 192 21.63 15.96 10.22
CA ASN A 192 21.31 15.11 11.38
C ASN A 192 19.89 14.52 11.34
N LEU A 193 19.09 14.88 10.33
CA LEU A 193 17.72 14.42 10.15
C LEU A 193 17.61 13.32 9.08
N VAL A 194 18.69 13.04 8.33
CA VAL A 194 18.75 11.92 7.38
C VAL A 194 18.50 10.61 8.15
N ASN A 195 17.51 9.83 7.69
CA ASN A 195 17.03 8.61 8.36
C ASN A 195 16.54 8.78 9.81
N ALA A 196 16.25 10.01 10.24
CA ALA A 196 15.68 10.30 11.56
C ALA A 196 14.13 10.28 11.59
N GLY A 197 13.48 10.03 10.45
CA GLY A 197 12.02 10.03 10.34
C GLY A 197 11.39 11.44 10.28
N ASP A 198 12.18 12.48 9.99
CA ASP A 198 11.65 13.83 9.81
C ASP A 198 11.16 14.03 8.36
N PRO A 199 9.89 14.41 8.12
CA PRO A 199 9.35 14.56 6.77
C PRO A 199 10.01 15.69 5.97
N ARG A 200 10.76 16.60 6.61
CA ARG A 200 11.51 17.65 5.91
C ARG A 200 12.81 17.13 5.31
N VAL A 201 13.30 15.98 5.76
CA VAL A 201 14.48 15.30 5.17
C VAL A 201 14.07 13.89 4.79
N MET A 202 13.54 13.76 3.58
CA MET A 202 12.88 12.54 3.13
C MET A 202 13.73 11.79 2.12
N GLU A 203 13.66 10.46 2.19
CA GLU A 203 14.12 9.56 1.13
C GLU A 203 13.28 9.77 -0.13
N ILE A 204 13.94 10.08 -1.26
CA ILE A 204 13.30 10.26 -2.56
C ILE A 204 13.62 9.13 -3.53
N TRP A 205 14.76 8.45 -3.39
CA TRP A 205 15.16 7.38 -4.32
C TRP A 205 16.06 6.36 -3.64
N ASN A 206 15.71 5.08 -3.71
CA ASN A 206 16.53 3.96 -3.26
C ASN A 206 17.20 3.26 -4.45
N LEU A 207 18.51 3.05 -4.37
CA LEU A 207 19.36 2.33 -5.33
C LEU A 207 19.86 1.03 -4.70
N VAL A 208 19.19 -0.08 -5.01
CA VAL A 208 19.51 -1.40 -4.47
C VAL A 208 20.49 -2.14 -5.37
N PHE A 209 21.58 -2.62 -4.78
CA PHE A 209 22.65 -3.33 -5.46
C PHE A 209 22.56 -4.83 -5.19
N ILE A 210 21.55 -5.46 -5.78
CA ILE A 210 21.24 -6.89 -5.60
C ILE A 210 22.45 -7.74 -5.98
N GLN A 211 22.95 -8.50 -5.02
CA GLN A 211 24.15 -9.35 -5.19
C GLN A 211 24.10 -10.65 -4.39
N TYR A 212 23.11 -10.83 -3.51
CA TYR A 212 22.94 -12.03 -2.70
C TYR A 212 21.53 -12.60 -2.83
N ASN A 213 21.39 -13.89 -2.55
CA ASN A 213 20.13 -14.56 -2.26
C ASN A 213 20.12 -15.02 -0.80
N ARG A 214 19.04 -14.71 -0.08
CA ARG A 214 18.79 -15.15 1.30
C ARG A 214 17.96 -16.43 1.29
N ASP A 215 18.47 -17.49 1.93
CA ASP A 215 17.72 -18.74 2.14
C ASP A 215 16.82 -18.69 3.39
N GLU A 216 15.99 -19.72 3.59
CA GLU A 216 15.09 -19.85 4.76
C GLU A 216 15.81 -19.89 6.11
N LYS A 217 17.11 -20.21 6.12
CA LYS A 217 17.95 -20.22 7.32
C LYS A 217 18.63 -18.86 7.56
N GLY A 218 18.41 -17.89 6.68
CA GLY A 218 19.01 -16.57 6.73
C GLY A 218 20.44 -16.50 6.19
N ASN A 219 20.97 -17.54 5.54
CA ASN A 219 22.29 -17.50 4.92
C ASN A 219 22.26 -16.67 3.63
N LEU A 220 23.31 -15.89 3.41
CA LEU A 220 23.50 -15.10 2.20
C LEU A 220 24.42 -15.84 1.22
N THR A 221 23.92 -16.10 0.02
CA THR A 221 24.68 -16.73 -1.07
C THR A 221 24.86 -15.75 -2.22
N PRO A 222 26.07 -15.56 -2.78
CA PRO A 222 26.27 -14.69 -3.94
C PRO A 222 25.43 -15.12 -5.14
N LEU A 223 24.80 -14.16 -5.81
CA LEU A 223 24.08 -14.41 -7.06
C LEU A 223 25.06 -14.59 -8.24
N PRO A 224 24.66 -15.32 -9.30
CA PRO A 224 25.50 -15.51 -10.49
C PRO A 224 25.87 -14.22 -11.22
N ALA A 225 25.03 -13.19 -11.07
CA ALA A 225 25.24 -11.86 -11.61
C ALA A 225 24.86 -10.80 -10.57
N LYS A 226 25.46 -9.62 -10.72
CA LYS A 226 25.09 -8.43 -9.95
C LYS A 226 24.02 -7.66 -10.70
N HIS A 227 23.02 -7.19 -9.98
CA HIS A 227 21.86 -6.52 -10.54
C HIS A 227 21.65 -5.15 -9.88
N VAL A 228 20.88 -4.30 -10.54
CA VAL A 228 20.42 -3.02 -9.98
C VAL A 228 18.91 -3.03 -9.97
N ASP A 229 18.35 -2.66 -8.84
CA ASP A 229 16.94 -2.34 -8.66
C ASP A 229 16.86 -0.94 -8.07
N THR A 230 16.02 -0.08 -8.63
CA THR A 230 15.80 1.25 -8.07
C THR A 230 14.32 1.52 -7.90
N GLY A 231 14.00 2.30 -6.87
CA GLY A 231 12.65 2.75 -6.58
C GLY A 231 12.63 4.17 -6.08
N MET A 232 11.96 5.05 -6.81
CA MET A 232 11.67 6.43 -6.42
C MET A 232 10.17 6.60 -6.24
N GLY A 233 9.77 7.19 -5.11
CA GLY A 233 8.37 7.51 -4.84
C GLY A 233 7.90 8.64 -5.77
N TYR A 234 7.03 8.31 -6.73
CA TYR A 234 6.58 9.26 -7.74
C TYR A 234 5.85 10.46 -7.13
N GLU A 235 4.94 10.20 -6.20
CA GLU A 235 4.16 11.21 -5.49
C GLU A 235 5.06 12.17 -4.71
N ARG A 236 6.08 11.63 -4.01
CA ARG A 236 7.08 12.44 -3.28
C ARG A 236 7.84 13.33 -4.24
N MET A 237 8.26 12.79 -5.38
CA MET A 237 8.99 13.56 -6.37
C MET A 237 8.12 14.65 -7.02
N CYS A 238 6.83 14.38 -7.24
CA CYS A 238 5.87 15.41 -7.66
C CYS A 238 5.79 16.56 -6.66
N ALA A 239 5.68 16.24 -5.36
CA ALA A 239 5.64 17.27 -4.32
C ALA A 239 6.89 18.14 -4.33
N VAL A 240 8.08 17.52 -4.37
CA VAL A 240 9.36 18.25 -4.41
C VAL A 240 9.48 19.14 -5.65
N LEU A 241 9.22 18.61 -6.85
CA LEU A 241 9.40 19.38 -8.10
C LEU A 241 8.36 20.48 -8.28
N GLN A 242 7.20 20.36 -7.62
CA GLN A 242 6.15 21.39 -7.60
C GLN A 242 6.27 22.34 -6.40
N GLY A 243 7.27 22.15 -5.54
CA GLY A 243 7.47 22.97 -4.34
C GLY A 243 6.35 22.81 -3.30
N LYS A 244 5.72 21.65 -3.23
CA LYS A 244 4.69 21.29 -2.24
C LYS A 244 5.31 20.57 -1.05
N LYS A 245 4.70 20.73 0.13
CA LYS A 245 5.09 20.02 1.36
C LYS A 245 4.32 18.72 1.60
N SER A 246 3.31 18.47 0.76
CA SER A 246 2.41 17.34 0.85
C SER A 246 2.24 16.74 -0.52
N ASN A 247 2.27 15.41 -0.58
CA ASN A 247 1.95 14.66 -1.79
C ASN A 247 0.51 14.95 -2.23
N TYR A 248 -0.40 15.15 -1.29
CA TYR A 248 -1.81 15.45 -1.52
C TYR A 248 -2.04 16.85 -2.11
N ASP A 249 -1.06 17.75 -2.07
CA ASP A 249 -1.19 19.12 -2.57
C ASP A 249 -0.65 19.26 -4.02
N THR A 250 -0.33 18.14 -4.66
CA THR A 250 0.19 18.07 -6.04
C THR A 250 -0.94 18.04 -7.07
N ASP A 251 -0.60 18.32 -8.32
CA ASP A 251 -1.52 18.18 -9.46
C ASP A 251 -2.07 16.74 -9.65
N LEU A 252 -1.40 15.73 -9.08
CA LEU A 252 -1.84 14.34 -9.11
C LEU A 252 -3.10 14.12 -8.26
N PHE A 253 -3.15 14.73 -7.08
CA PHE A 253 -4.26 14.57 -6.13
C PHE A 253 -5.32 15.65 -6.26
N ALA A 254 -4.97 16.83 -6.79
CA ALA A 254 -5.89 17.96 -6.89
C ALA A 254 -7.25 17.60 -7.52
N PRO A 255 -7.35 16.89 -8.67
CA PRO A 255 -8.65 16.56 -9.25
C PRO A 255 -9.53 15.65 -8.37
N ILE A 256 -8.91 14.73 -7.63
CA ILE A 256 -9.62 13.79 -6.76
C ILE A 256 -10.13 14.53 -5.52
N ILE A 257 -9.26 15.35 -4.91
CA ILE A 257 -9.60 16.16 -3.74
C ILE A 257 -10.68 17.18 -4.07
N GLU A 258 -10.57 17.87 -5.21
CA GLU A 258 -11.59 18.81 -5.70
C GLU A 258 -12.94 18.09 -5.84
N ARG A 259 -12.96 16.89 -6.44
CA ARG A 259 -14.17 16.12 -6.59
C ARG A 259 -14.77 15.67 -5.26
N ILE A 260 -13.94 15.28 -4.29
CA ILE A 260 -14.38 14.96 -2.93
C ILE A 260 -14.99 16.21 -2.26
N CYS A 261 -14.34 17.37 -2.38
CA CYS A 261 -14.85 18.64 -1.86
C CYS A 261 -16.21 19.01 -2.47
N GLU A 262 -16.38 18.83 -3.78
CA GLU A 262 -17.67 19.06 -4.46
C GLU A 262 -18.78 18.17 -3.92
N ILE A 263 -18.51 16.87 -3.75
CA ILE A 263 -19.51 15.90 -3.30
C ILE A 263 -19.87 16.10 -1.82
N THR A 264 -18.90 16.48 -1.00
CA THR A 264 -19.05 16.58 0.46
C THR A 264 -19.41 17.98 0.94
N GLU A 265 -19.35 18.97 0.04
CA GLU A 265 -19.46 20.41 0.35
C GLU A 265 -18.45 20.88 1.42
N LYS A 266 -17.34 20.15 1.59
CA LYS A 266 -16.23 20.51 2.49
C LYS A 266 -15.13 21.24 1.74
N ARG A 267 -14.27 21.92 2.50
CA ARG A 267 -13.08 22.61 1.98
C ARG A 267 -11.83 21.85 2.38
N TYR A 268 -10.85 21.81 1.49
CA TYR A 268 -9.50 21.33 1.75
C TYR A 268 -8.55 22.53 1.89
N GLN A 269 -7.75 22.58 2.96
CA GLN A 269 -6.80 23.67 3.22
C GLN A 269 -5.32 23.26 3.12
N GLY A 270 -5.04 21.97 2.90
CA GLY A 270 -3.71 21.44 2.68
C GLY A 270 -2.77 21.75 3.84
N GLU A 271 -1.58 22.26 3.51
CA GLU A 271 -0.56 22.66 4.47
C GLU A 271 -0.98 23.77 5.47
N HIS A 272 -2.10 24.45 5.24
CA HIS A 272 -2.61 25.50 6.13
C HIS A 272 -3.66 25.01 7.14
N ALA A 273 -4.08 23.75 7.03
CA ALA A 273 -5.09 23.18 7.90
C ALA A 273 -4.62 23.06 9.36
N SER A 274 -5.49 23.42 10.31
CA SER A 274 -5.25 23.28 11.75
C SER A 274 -6.55 23.03 12.50
N GLY A 275 -6.46 22.48 13.72
CA GLY A 275 -7.64 22.17 14.53
C GLY A 275 -8.64 21.26 13.82
N THR A 276 -9.93 21.59 13.88
CA THR A 276 -11.01 20.80 13.25
C THR A 276 -10.93 20.75 11.72
N GLN A 277 -10.31 21.75 11.09
CA GLN A 277 -10.06 21.73 9.66
C GLN A 277 -9.03 20.65 9.29
N LEU A 278 -8.03 20.40 10.14
CA LEU A 278 -7.06 19.34 9.91
C LEU A 278 -7.74 17.96 9.90
N GLU A 279 -8.71 17.72 10.78
CA GLU A 279 -9.48 16.47 10.79
C GLU A 279 -10.29 16.28 9.50
N THR A 280 -10.84 17.38 8.97
CA THR A 280 -11.54 17.38 7.67
C THR A 280 -10.57 17.07 6.53
N ASP A 281 -9.41 17.70 6.52
CA ASP A 281 -8.37 17.46 5.51
C ASP A 281 -7.83 16.02 5.58
N ILE A 282 -7.63 15.47 6.78
CA ILE A 282 -7.24 14.07 6.98
C ILE A 282 -8.29 13.15 6.35
N ALA A 283 -9.58 13.37 6.61
CA ALA A 283 -10.65 12.55 6.04
C ALA A 283 -10.68 12.64 4.51
N ILE A 284 -10.48 13.83 3.94
CA ILE A 284 -10.39 14.04 2.49
C ILE A 284 -9.17 13.28 1.91
N ARG A 285 -8.01 13.37 2.54
CA ARG A 285 -6.78 12.66 2.12
C ARG A 285 -6.94 11.16 2.15
N VAL A 286 -7.52 10.61 3.22
CA VAL A 286 -7.78 9.16 3.34
C VAL A 286 -8.71 8.68 2.22
N VAL A 287 -9.80 9.40 1.98
CA VAL A 287 -10.72 9.05 0.88
C VAL A 287 -10.01 9.11 -0.46
N ALA A 288 -9.25 10.18 -0.74
CA ALA A 288 -8.54 10.36 -1.99
C ALA A 288 -7.53 9.22 -2.27
N ASP A 289 -6.74 8.85 -1.27
CA ASP A 289 -5.80 7.73 -1.38
C ASP A 289 -6.52 6.38 -1.56
N HIS A 290 -7.53 6.10 -0.75
CA HIS A 290 -8.20 4.80 -0.75
C HIS A 290 -9.00 4.57 -2.04
N VAL A 291 -9.57 5.62 -2.64
CA VAL A 291 -10.22 5.56 -3.96
C VAL A 291 -9.23 5.09 -5.03
N ARG A 292 -8.00 5.62 -5.04
CA ARG A 292 -6.96 5.19 -6.00
C ARG A 292 -6.65 3.71 -5.82
N MET A 293 -6.38 3.26 -4.60
CA MET A 293 -6.07 1.86 -4.29
C MET A 293 -7.18 0.91 -4.73
N LEU A 294 -8.43 1.22 -4.39
CA LEU A 294 -9.59 0.40 -4.74
C LEU A 294 -9.82 0.37 -6.26
N THR A 295 -9.73 1.52 -6.91
CA THR A 295 -9.91 1.64 -8.36
C THR A 295 -8.91 0.75 -9.11
N PHE A 296 -7.62 0.86 -8.78
CA PHE A 296 -6.59 0.05 -9.44
C PHE A 296 -6.69 -1.43 -9.08
N SER A 297 -6.99 -1.77 -7.82
CA SER A 297 -7.14 -3.16 -7.41
C SER A 297 -8.31 -3.86 -8.11
N ILE A 298 -9.46 -3.18 -8.25
CA ILE A 298 -10.63 -3.73 -8.94
C ILE A 298 -10.39 -3.77 -10.45
N ALA A 299 -9.71 -2.76 -11.02
CA ALA A 299 -9.32 -2.77 -12.42
C ALA A 299 -8.41 -3.96 -12.76
N ASP A 300 -7.56 -4.38 -11.83
CA ASP A 300 -6.67 -5.54 -11.95
C ASP A 300 -7.34 -6.87 -11.49
N GLY A 301 -8.67 -6.89 -11.34
CA GLY A 301 -9.46 -8.12 -11.10
C GLY A 301 -9.71 -8.47 -9.64
N GLY A 302 -9.36 -7.59 -8.70
CA GLY A 302 -9.63 -7.76 -7.29
C GLY A 302 -11.10 -7.53 -6.95
N ILE A 303 -11.62 -8.32 -6.00
CA ILE A 303 -12.99 -8.19 -5.51
C ILE A 303 -12.97 -8.19 -3.98
N PRO A 304 -13.64 -7.23 -3.31
CA PRO A 304 -13.82 -7.26 -1.85
C PRO A 304 -14.42 -8.58 -1.38
N SER A 305 -13.83 -9.18 -0.35
CA SER A 305 -14.26 -10.47 0.21
C SER A 305 -13.92 -10.57 1.71
N ASN A 306 -14.11 -11.74 2.34
CA ASN A 306 -13.73 -11.98 3.73
C ASN A 306 -12.36 -12.64 3.89
N GLU A 307 -11.63 -12.88 2.80
CA GLU A 307 -10.34 -13.59 2.85
C GLU A 307 -9.27 -12.95 1.97
N GLY A 308 -8.01 -13.16 2.36
CA GLY A 308 -6.83 -12.75 1.59
C GLY A 308 -6.86 -11.29 1.14
N ARG A 309 -6.56 -11.07 -0.15
CA ARG A 309 -6.51 -9.74 -0.79
C ARG A 309 -7.88 -9.05 -0.77
N GLY A 310 -8.95 -9.82 -0.98
CA GLY A 310 -10.32 -9.29 -0.97
C GLY A 310 -10.72 -8.77 0.41
N TYR A 311 -10.27 -9.40 1.50
CA TYR A 311 -10.45 -8.86 2.85
C TYR A 311 -9.73 -7.53 3.03
N VAL A 312 -8.48 -7.42 2.57
CA VAL A 312 -7.76 -6.15 2.62
C VAL A 312 -8.50 -5.05 1.86
N MET A 313 -8.95 -5.31 0.63
CA MET A 313 -9.74 -4.36 -0.15
C MET A 313 -11.03 -3.95 0.58
N ARG A 314 -11.74 -4.91 1.18
CA ARG A 314 -12.93 -4.65 2.00
C ARG A 314 -12.61 -3.71 3.17
N ARG A 315 -11.50 -3.92 3.88
CA ARG A 315 -11.08 -3.04 4.99
C ARG A 315 -10.80 -1.61 4.53
N ILE A 316 -10.07 -1.45 3.43
CA ILE A 316 -9.78 -0.13 2.84
C ILE A 316 -11.07 0.59 2.46
N LEU A 317 -12.00 -0.09 1.79
CA LEU A 317 -13.29 0.49 1.41
C LEU A 317 -14.11 0.90 2.64
N ARG A 318 -14.20 0.05 3.65
CA ARG A 318 -14.93 0.37 4.90
C ARG A 318 -14.29 1.52 5.67
N ARG A 319 -12.97 1.62 5.67
CA ARG A 319 -12.23 2.76 6.24
C ARG A 319 -12.55 4.05 5.49
N ALA A 320 -12.55 4.03 4.14
CA ALA A 320 -12.93 5.17 3.32
C ALA A 320 -14.39 5.59 3.58
N ALA A 321 -15.33 4.63 3.65
CA ALA A 321 -16.73 4.90 3.98
C ALA A 321 -16.90 5.53 5.37
N ARG A 322 -16.15 5.06 6.37
CA ARG A 322 -16.12 5.64 7.72
C ARG A 322 -15.61 7.09 7.70
N PHE A 323 -14.52 7.38 6.99
CA PHE A 323 -14.06 8.77 6.85
C PHE A 323 -15.05 9.63 6.04
N GLY A 324 -15.79 9.04 5.10
CA GLY A 324 -16.95 9.65 4.47
C GLY A 324 -17.99 10.11 5.50
N ARG A 325 -18.23 9.34 6.57
CA ARG A 325 -19.16 9.75 7.65
C ARG A 325 -18.65 10.97 8.41
N ASN A 326 -17.34 11.09 8.60
CA ASN A 326 -16.76 12.31 9.17
C ASN A 326 -16.99 13.55 8.28
N LEU A 327 -17.14 13.34 6.96
CA LEU A 327 -17.47 14.39 6.00
C LEU A 327 -18.99 14.62 5.85
N GLY A 328 -19.84 13.85 6.53
CA GLY A 328 -21.31 13.93 6.44
C GLY A 328 -21.93 13.13 5.31
N MET A 329 -21.19 12.19 4.70
CA MET A 329 -21.69 11.39 3.58
C MET A 329 -22.52 10.20 4.07
N HIS A 330 -23.83 10.20 3.79
CA HIS A 330 -24.71 9.09 4.20
C HIS A 330 -25.07 8.11 3.08
N GLN A 331 -24.81 8.48 1.83
CA GLN A 331 -25.05 7.70 0.62
C GLN A 331 -23.74 7.30 -0.05
N PRO A 332 -23.74 6.29 -0.94
CA PRO A 332 -22.54 5.92 -1.69
C PRO A 332 -21.92 7.09 -2.44
N PHE A 333 -20.60 7.28 -2.31
CA PHE A 333 -19.92 8.49 -2.80
C PHE A 333 -18.53 8.25 -3.41
N LEU A 334 -17.96 7.05 -3.24
CA LEU A 334 -16.67 6.70 -3.83
C LEU A 334 -16.80 6.54 -5.35
N PHE A 335 -15.89 7.15 -6.11
CA PHE A 335 -15.92 7.19 -7.58
C PHE A 335 -14.59 6.69 -8.17
N PRO A 336 -14.56 6.02 -9.33
CA PRO A 336 -13.31 5.56 -9.92
C PRO A 336 -12.62 6.63 -10.77
N GLU A 337 -11.33 6.43 -10.98
CA GLU A 337 -10.49 7.28 -11.85
C GLU A 337 -10.20 6.66 -13.23
N ILE A 338 -10.46 5.36 -13.41
CA ILE A 338 -10.15 4.61 -14.65
C ILE A 338 -11.39 4.49 -15.54
N ARG A 339 -11.33 5.08 -16.74
CA ARG A 339 -12.45 5.12 -17.70
C ARG A 339 -12.82 3.76 -18.28
N GLU A 340 -11.85 2.91 -18.60
CA GLU A 340 -12.07 1.68 -19.38
C GLU A 340 -12.89 0.62 -18.62
N LYS A 341 -12.78 0.57 -17.29
CA LYS A 341 -13.51 -0.35 -16.41
C LYS A 341 -14.44 0.36 -15.42
N GLN A 342 -14.77 1.62 -15.71
CA GLN A 342 -15.48 2.52 -14.80
C GLN A 342 -16.77 1.88 -14.26
N GLU A 343 -17.66 1.41 -15.13
CA GLU A 343 -18.95 0.83 -14.73
C GLU A 343 -18.82 -0.42 -13.85
N HIS A 344 -17.77 -1.23 -14.06
CA HIS A 344 -17.52 -2.39 -13.22
C HIS A 344 -17.04 -1.96 -11.84
N ILE A 345 -16.08 -1.04 -11.79
CA ILE A 345 -15.50 -0.54 -10.54
C ILE A 345 -16.59 0.16 -9.70
N GLU A 346 -17.40 1.03 -10.31
CA GLU A 346 -18.51 1.71 -9.65
C GLU A 346 -19.48 0.72 -9.02
N ARG A 347 -19.88 -0.33 -9.76
CA ARG A 347 -20.81 -1.34 -9.24
C ARG A 347 -20.23 -2.10 -8.05
N VAL A 348 -18.96 -2.49 -8.12
CA VAL A 348 -18.29 -3.21 -7.03
C VAL A 348 -18.18 -2.34 -5.78
N ILE A 349 -17.70 -1.09 -5.93
CA ILE A 349 -17.55 -0.16 -4.82
C ILE A 349 -18.91 0.16 -4.20
N LYS A 350 -19.90 0.51 -5.02
CA LYS A 350 -21.25 0.84 -4.57
C LYS A 350 -21.90 -0.31 -3.81
N GLY A 351 -21.79 -1.54 -4.30
CA GLY A 351 -22.38 -2.71 -3.64
C GLY A 351 -21.80 -2.96 -2.23
N GLU A 352 -20.49 -2.85 -2.05
CA GLU A 352 -19.88 -3.00 -0.73
C GLU A 352 -20.19 -1.79 0.18
N GLU A 353 -20.22 -0.57 -0.37
CA GLU A 353 -20.54 0.65 0.37
C GLU A 353 -22.00 0.63 0.87
N GLU A 354 -22.98 0.25 0.04
CA GLU A 354 -24.37 0.07 0.44
C GLU A 354 -24.51 -1.00 1.54
N SER A 355 -23.82 -2.13 1.37
CA SER A 355 -23.83 -3.20 2.36
C SER A 355 -23.30 -2.73 3.72
N PHE A 356 -22.18 -2.00 3.75
CA PHE A 356 -21.59 -1.55 5.01
C PHE A 356 -22.33 -0.36 5.63
N ASN A 357 -22.83 0.57 4.80
CA ASN A 357 -23.61 1.72 5.27
C ASN A 357 -24.84 1.31 6.08
N SER A 358 -25.43 0.15 5.77
CA SER A 358 -26.57 -0.40 6.53
C SER A 358 -26.27 -0.72 8.00
N THR A 359 -25.00 -0.97 8.34
CA THR A 359 -24.54 -1.31 9.71
C THR A 359 -23.63 -0.25 10.34
N LEU A 360 -23.04 0.62 9.52
CA LEU A 360 -22.03 1.62 9.93
C LEU A 360 -22.55 2.55 11.02
N ASP A 361 -23.67 3.24 10.80
CA ASP A 361 -24.17 4.26 11.75
C ASP A 361 -24.47 3.62 13.13
N ARG A 362 -25.09 2.44 13.16
CA ARG A 362 -25.34 1.69 14.40
C ARG A 362 -24.06 1.20 15.07
N GLY A 363 -23.07 0.75 14.29
CA GLY A 363 -21.77 0.37 14.82
C GLY A 363 -21.03 1.55 15.45
N LEU A 364 -21.10 2.74 14.84
CA LEU A 364 -20.54 3.97 15.40
C LEU A 364 -21.21 4.35 16.72
N GLU A 365 -22.54 4.28 16.81
CA GLU A 365 -23.27 4.53 18.06
C GLU A 365 -22.85 3.59 19.20
N ILE A 366 -22.70 2.29 18.89
CA ILE A 366 -22.25 1.28 19.86
C ILE A 366 -20.84 1.59 20.33
N PHE A 367 -19.92 1.86 19.39
CA PHE A 367 -18.56 2.25 19.72
C PHE A 367 -18.53 3.47 20.65
N GLU A 368 -19.26 4.52 20.31
CA GLU A 368 -19.32 5.76 21.10
C GLU A 368 -19.93 5.55 22.50
N SER A 369 -20.91 4.67 22.63
CA SER A 369 -21.47 4.27 23.92
C SER A 369 -20.42 3.56 24.79
N VAL A 370 -19.70 2.58 24.22
CA VAL A 370 -18.68 1.82 24.93
C VAL A 370 -17.48 2.69 25.29
N ALA A 371 -17.00 3.53 24.37
CA ALA A 371 -15.89 4.44 24.59
C ALA A 371 -16.17 5.42 25.73
N ARG A 372 -17.38 6.00 25.78
CA ARG A 372 -17.80 6.88 26.90
C ARG A 372 -17.82 6.15 28.24
N ARG A 373 -18.32 4.90 28.27
CA ARG A 373 -18.33 4.07 29.48
C ARG A 373 -16.92 3.83 30.01
N VAL A 374 -15.98 3.47 29.13
CA VAL A 374 -14.58 3.22 29.49
C VAL A 374 -13.87 4.49 29.95
N ALA A 375 -14.10 5.62 29.28
CA ALA A 375 -13.53 6.91 29.68
C ALA A 375 -14.09 7.40 31.02
N GLY A 376 -15.35 7.10 31.33
CA GLY A 376 -16.00 7.47 32.59
C GLY A 376 -15.69 6.56 33.78
N SER A 377 -15.20 5.33 33.54
CA SER A 377 -14.96 4.31 34.58
C SER A 377 -13.54 4.34 35.15
N GLY A 378 -12.85 5.48 35.17
CA GLY A 378 -11.44 5.62 35.54
C GLY A 378 -11.08 5.05 36.93
N THR A 379 -10.81 3.76 36.99
CA THR A 379 -10.15 3.06 38.09
C THR A 379 -9.03 2.19 37.51
N GLY A 380 -7.79 2.45 37.95
CA GLY A 380 -6.67 1.53 37.77
C GLY A 380 -5.59 1.99 36.79
N THR A 381 -4.56 2.64 37.35
CA THR A 381 -3.14 2.56 36.96
C THR A 381 -2.81 2.73 35.47
N ARG A 382 -2.70 3.97 34.97
CA ARG A 382 -2.13 4.21 33.62
C ARG A 382 -1.32 5.49 33.59
N GLY A 383 -0.21 5.45 32.83
CA GLY A 383 0.67 6.58 32.61
C GLY A 383 -0.06 7.80 32.00
N PRO A 384 0.58 8.98 32.01
CA PRO A 384 -0.04 10.23 31.57
C PRO A 384 -0.51 10.13 30.12
N GLY A 385 -1.83 10.23 29.88
CA GLY A 385 -2.43 10.35 28.53
C GLY A 385 -3.35 9.22 28.05
N SER A 386 -3.40 8.05 28.72
CA SER A 386 -4.29 6.95 28.28
C SER A 386 -5.71 7.11 28.82
N ARG A 387 -6.72 7.18 27.94
CA ARG A 387 -8.16 7.26 28.31
C ARG A 387 -8.84 5.89 28.51
N GLY A 388 -8.08 4.79 28.52
CA GLY A 388 -8.60 3.44 28.77
C GLY A 388 -8.30 2.44 27.65
N VAL A 389 -8.76 1.19 27.85
CA VAL A 389 -8.69 0.08 26.87
C VAL A 389 -10.12 -0.27 26.48
N PHE A 390 -10.42 -0.22 25.19
CA PHE A 390 -11.67 -0.67 24.61
C PHE A 390 -11.76 -2.20 24.69
N PRO A 391 -12.83 -2.78 25.28
CA PRO A 391 -12.93 -4.23 25.50
C PRO A 391 -12.90 -5.04 24.20
N GLY A 392 -12.16 -6.16 24.22
CA GLY A 392 -12.02 -7.04 23.05
C GLY A 392 -13.32 -7.75 22.67
N GLU A 393 -14.21 -7.99 23.63
CA GLU A 393 -15.56 -8.54 23.39
C GLU A 393 -16.44 -7.57 22.60
N GLU A 394 -16.35 -6.28 22.91
CA GLU A 394 -17.10 -5.23 22.20
C GLU A 394 -16.49 -5.00 20.81
N ALA A 395 -15.15 -5.08 20.67
CA ALA A 395 -14.49 -5.05 19.37
C ALA A 395 -14.87 -6.26 18.51
N PHE A 396 -14.95 -7.45 19.12
CA PHE A 396 -15.40 -8.67 18.45
C PHE A 396 -16.86 -8.55 17.99
N LYS A 397 -17.73 -7.98 18.82
CA LYS A 397 -19.11 -7.69 18.43
C LYS A 397 -19.21 -6.70 17.26
N LEU A 398 -18.41 -5.63 17.27
CA LEU A 398 -18.32 -4.68 16.15
C LEU A 398 -17.89 -5.38 14.86
N TYR A 399 -16.92 -6.29 14.95
CA TYR A 399 -16.48 -7.11 13.83
C TYR A 399 -17.54 -8.09 13.33
N ASP A 400 -18.02 -8.97 14.20
CA ASP A 400 -18.88 -10.10 13.86
C ASP A 400 -20.28 -9.66 13.44
N THR A 401 -20.87 -8.70 14.14
CA THR A 401 -22.26 -8.27 13.92
C THR A 401 -22.37 -7.08 12.97
N PHE A 402 -21.45 -6.12 13.07
CA PHE A 402 -21.56 -4.84 12.35
C PHE A 402 -20.55 -4.70 11.20
N GLY A 403 -19.63 -5.67 11.07
CA GLY A 403 -18.65 -5.70 10.00
C GLY A 403 -17.51 -4.68 10.16
N PHE A 404 -17.20 -4.24 11.38
CA PHE A 404 -16.08 -3.31 11.59
C PHE A 404 -14.78 -4.11 11.68
N PRO A 405 -13.83 -3.93 10.75
CA PRO A 405 -12.50 -4.51 10.91
C PRO A 405 -11.85 -4.09 12.23
N LEU A 406 -10.99 -4.94 12.79
CA LEU A 406 -10.30 -4.62 14.04
C LEU A 406 -9.51 -3.32 13.93
N ASP A 407 -8.77 -3.13 12.83
CA ASP A 407 -7.99 -1.93 12.54
C ASP A 407 -8.85 -0.67 12.45
N LEU A 408 -10.10 -0.77 11.97
CA LEU A 408 -11.03 0.35 12.00
C LEU A 408 -11.43 0.71 13.44
N THR A 409 -11.65 -0.31 14.28
CA THR A 409 -11.97 -0.12 15.70
C THR A 409 -10.78 0.45 16.47
N GLU A 410 -9.56 -0.02 16.18
CA GLU A 410 -8.31 0.49 16.74
C GLU A 410 -8.06 1.94 16.35
N LEU A 411 -8.28 2.29 15.08
CA LEU A 411 -8.21 3.67 14.60
C LEU A 411 -9.16 4.58 15.38
N MET A 412 -10.42 4.18 15.51
CA MET A 412 -11.42 4.94 16.25
C MET A 412 -11.08 5.05 17.74
N ALA A 413 -10.53 4.00 18.36
CA ALA A 413 -10.06 4.03 19.74
C ALA A 413 -8.88 4.99 19.92
N GLN A 414 -7.93 4.98 18.99
CA GLN A 414 -6.75 5.84 19.02
C GLN A 414 -7.12 7.32 18.93
N GLU A 415 -8.09 7.68 18.08
CA GLU A 415 -8.63 9.05 18.00
C GLU A 415 -9.28 9.52 19.31
N ARG A 416 -9.72 8.58 20.15
CA ARG A 416 -10.22 8.84 21.51
C ARG A 416 -9.12 8.75 22.58
N GLY A 417 -7.86 8.53 22.22
CA GLY A 417 -6.76 8.33 23.17
C GLY A 417 -6.85 7.01 23.93
N MET A 418 -7.49 6.00 23.34
CA MET A 418 -7.69 4.65 23.88
C MET A 418 -6.92 3.63 23.04
N SER A 419 -6.63 2.46 23.62
CA SER A 419 -6.21 1.27 22.87
C SER A 419 -7.33 0.23 22.84
N VAL A 420 -7.22 -0.81 22.02
CA VAL A 420 -8.16 -1.96 22.00
C VAL A 420 -7.49 -3.17 22.64
N ASP A 421 -8.25 -3.99 23.36
CA ASP A 421 -7.78 -5.31 23.80
C ASP A 421 -7.79 -6.31 22.64
N ALA A 422 -6.75 -6.21 21.81
CA ALA A 422 -6.58 -7.09 20.65
C ALA A 422 -6.39 -8.56 21.06
N ALA A 423 -5.82 -8.83 22.25
CA ALA A 423 -5.62 -10.19 22.72
C ALA A 423 -6.94 -10.90 22.99
N ALA A 424 -7.86 -10.24 23.69
CA ALA A 424 -9.22 -10.76 23.92
C ALA A 424 -10.00 -10.91 22.61
N PHE A 425 -9.88 -9.94 21.68
CA PHE A 425 -10.48 -10.05 20.34
C PHE A 425 -9.99 -11.31 19.60
N HIS A 426 -8.68 -11.56 19.58
CA HIS A 426 -8.10 -12.71 18.89
C HIS A 426 -8.49 -14.05 19.54
N ALA A 427 -8.62 -14.09 20.87
CA ALA A 427 -9.13 -15.27 21.56
C ALA A 427 -10.56 -15.62 21.09
N LEU A 428 -11.45 -14.63 21.02
CA LEU A 428 -12.84 -14.82 20.55
C LEU A 428 -12.91 -15.22 19.07
N MET A 429 -12.03 -14.69 18.23
CA MET A 429 -11.89 -15.11 16.84
C MET A 429 -11.51 -16.60 16.74
N GLU A 430 -10.56 -17.07 17.55
CA GLU A 430 -10.18 -18.48 17.57
C GLU A 430 -11.29 -19.38 18.10
N GLU A 431 -12.03 -18.94 19.12
CA GLU A 431 -13.21 -19.66 19.60
C GLU A 431 -14.31 -19.75 18.53
N GLN A 432 -14.57 -18.68 17.78
CA GLN A 432 -15.51 -18.70 16.66
C GLN A 432 -15.07 -19.64 15.54
N ARG A 433 -13.78 -19.63 15.19
CA ARG A 433 -13.19 -20.56 14.22
C ARG A 433 -13.29 -22.01 14.70
N ALA A 434 -13.00 -22.26 15.97
CA ALA A 434 -13.13 -23.59 16.56
C ALA A 434 -14.58 -24.10 16.52
N ARG A 435 -15.56 -23.26 16.88
CA ARG A 435 -17.00 -23.58 16.78
C ARG A 435 -17.41 -23.91 15.34
N SER A 436 -16.97 -23.10 14.38
CA SER A 436 -17.25 -23.32 12.95
C SER A 436 -16.65 -24.64 12.44
N ARG A 437 -15.46 -25.02 12.93
CA ARG A 437 -14.83 -26.32 12.61
C ARG A 437 -15.56 -27.51 13.24
N SER A 438 -16.02 -27.37 14.48
CA SER A 438 -16.79 -28.42 15.17
C SER A 438 -18.18 -28.62 14.57
N GLU A 439 -18.82 -27.55 14.08
CA GLU A 439 -20.13 -27.61 13.42
C GLU A 439 -20.02 -28.04 11.94
N GLY A 440 -18.87 -27.78 11.30
CA GLY A 440 -18.58 -28.19 9.92
C GLY A 440 -18.23 -29.67 9.72
N SER A 441 -18.23 -30.48 10.79
CA SER A 441 -17.97 -31.93 10.73
C SER A 441 -19.27 -32.72 10.47
N THR A 442 -19.92 -32.46 9.33
CA THR A 442 -20.94 -33.37 8.77
C THR A 442 -20.53 -33.79 7.37
N PRO A 443 -20.41 -35.11 7.07
CA PRO A 443 -20.01 -35.57 5.75
C PRO A 443 -21.23 -35.55 4.81
N ALA A 444 -21.43 -34.44 4.09
CA ALA A 444 -22.14 -34.42 2.81
C ALA A 444 -21.91 -33.09 2.11
N GLY A 445 -21.41 -33.15 0.87
CA GLY A 445 -21.19 -31.98 0.03
C GLY A 445 -22.45 -31.13 -0.11
N ARG A 446 -22.31 -29.83 0.16
CA ARG A 446 -23.30 -28.82 -0.20
C ARG A 446 -22.66 -27.90 -1.23
N ALA A 447 -23.13 -28.01 -2.47
CA ALA A 447 -22.91 -27.01 -3.50
C ALA A 447 -23.42 -25.66 -2.98
N ILE A 448 -22.59 -24.63 -3.11
CA ILE A 448 -22.96 -23.25 -2.83
C ILE A 448 -23.90 -22.82 -3.96
N ILE A 449 -25.20 -22.74 -3.68
CA ILE A 449 -26.18 -22.08 -4.55
C ILE A 449 -26.44 -20.71 -3.96
N SER A 450 -26.17 -19.66 -4.75
CA SER A 450 -26.53 -18.28 -4.43
C SER A 450 -28.05 -18.13 -4.45
N GLY A 451 -28.66 -17.96 -3.28
CA GLY A 451 -30.10 -17.77 -3.10
C GLY A 451 -30.44 -17.51 -1.63
N THR A 452 -31.61 -16.92 -1.35
CA THR A 452 -32.02 -16.60 0.02
C THR A 452 -32.29 -17.87 0.83
N LYS A 453 -32.25 -17.80 2.17
CA LYS A 453 -32.53 -18.95 3.06
C LYS A 453 -33.91 -19.61 2.83
N GLU A 454 -34.86 -18.91 2.20
CA GLU A 454 -36.17 -19.46 1.83
C GLU A 454 -36.13 -20.31 0.56
N ASP A 455 -35.23 -20.03 -0.39
CA ASP A 455 -35.08 -20.80 -1.64
C ASP A 455 -34.44 -22.17 -1.40
N ALA A 456 -33.51 -22.25 -0.43
CA ALA A 456 -32.83 -23.49 -0.07
C ALA A 456 -33.76 -24.55 0.57
N ARG A 457 -34.92 -24.15 1.11
CA ARG A 457 -35.91 -25.09 1.70
C ARG A 457 -36.84 -25.72 0.66
N LYS A 458 -36.86 -25.23 -0.58
CA LYS A 458 -37.71 -25.77 -1.65
C LYS A 458 -37.14 -27.00 -2.36
N PHE A 459 -35.87 -27.34 -2.11
CA PHE A 459 -35.21 -28.50 -2.69
C PHE A 459 -35.00 -29.56 -1.62
N ASP A 460 -36.03 -30.37 -1.40
CA ASP A 460 -35.88 -31.63 -0.66
C ASP A 460 -35.19 -32.66 -1.56
N THR A 461 -33.91 -32.89 -1.33
CA THR A 461 -33.10 -33.88 -2.06
C THR A 461 -33.11 -35.25 -1.40
N SER A 462 -33.90 -35.46 -0.33
CA SER A 462 -33.88 -36.69 0.47
C SER A 462 -34.45 -37.92 -0.26
N GLY A 463 -35.04 -37.75 -1.44
CA GLY A 463 -35.56 -38.83 -2.30
C GLY A 463 -34.89 -38.97 -3.68
N ILE A 464 -33.79 -38.26 -3.96
CA ILE A 464 -33.13 -38.32 -5.27
C ILE A 464 -32.11 -39.47 -5.29
N GLU A 465 -32.45 -40.60 -5.91
CA GLU A 465 -31.56 -41.76 -6.05
C GLU A 465 -30.38 -41.54 -7.03
N HIS A 466 -30.39 -40.47 -7.83
CA HIS A 466 -29.34 -40.19 -8.81
C HIS A 466 -28.35 -39.16 -8.29
N ARG A 467 -27.14 -39.62 -7.93
CA ARG A 467 -26.00 -38.77 -7.57
C ARG A 467 -25.20 -38.42 -8.82
N ALA A 468 -24.84 -37.14 -8.96
CA ALA A 468 -23.86 -36.72 -9.94
C ALA A 468 -22.55 -37.49 -9.68
N THR A 469 -22.06 -38.20 -10.70
CA THR A 469 -20.86 -39.01 -10.61
C THR A 469 -19.70 -38.22 -11.20
N PHE A 470 -18.58 -38.14 -10.47
CA PHE A 470 -17.38 -37.49 -10.99
C PHE A 470 -16.80 -38.33 -12.13
N VAL A 471 -16.62 -37.73 -13.31
CA VAL A 471 -16.21 -38.42 -14.55
C VAL A 471 -14.69 -38.42 -14.79
N GLY A 472 -13.89 -37.91 -13.84
CA GLY A 472 -12.43 -37.80 -13.97
C GLY A 472 -11.98 -36.44 -14.49
N TYR A 473 -10.67 -36.32 -14.77
CA TYR A 473 -10.02 -35.05 -15.17
C TYR A 473 -9.83 -34.90 -16.68
N ASP A 474 -10.11 -35.96 -17.45
CA ASP A 474 -9.87 -36.00 -18.91
C ASP A 474 -11.15 -35.83 -19.74
N ALA A 475 -12.31 -35.71 -19.09
CA ALA A 475 -13.62 -35.56 -19.74
C ALA A 475 -14.16 -34.14 -19.53
N TYR A 476 -14.44 -33.45 -20.64
CA TYR A 476 -14.96 -32.07 -20.63
C TYR A 476 -16.49 -32.00 -20.81
N GLU A 477 -17.15 -33.13 -21.08
CA GLU A 477 -18.59 -33.22 -21.32
C GLU A 477 -19.17 -34.49 -20.68
N SER A 478 -20.43 -34.44 -20.22
CA SER A 478 -21.17 -35.58 -19.69
C SER A 478 -22.67 -35.42 -19.91
N GLU A 479 -23.36 -36.53 -20.15
CA GLU A 479 -24.83 -36.58 -20.17
C GLU A 479 -25.38 -36.53 -18.75
N ALA A 480 -26.45 -35.76 -18.54
CA ALA A 480 -27.17 -35.67 -17.27
C ALA A 480 -28.69 -35.67 -17.50
N LYS A 481 -29.44 -36.29 -16.58
CA LYS A 481 -30.90 -36.29 -16.61
C LYS A 481 -31.43 -35.10 -15.81
N VAL A 482 -32.14 -34.19 -16.49
CA VAL A 482 -32.84 -33.08 -15.83
C VAL A 482 -34.07 -33.63 -15.11
N LEU A 483 -34.09 -33.49 -13.78
CA LEU A 483 -35.26 -33.80 -12.96
C LEU A 483 -36.18 -32.57 -12.98
N ARG A 484 -37.46 -32.78 -13.33
CA ARG A 484 -38.48 -31.71 -13.39
C ARG A 484 -39.27 -31.62 -12.11
#